data_AF-A0A4R9JWH8-F1
#
_entry.id   AF-A0A4R9JWH8-F1
#
_cell.length_a   1.000
_cell.length_b   1.000
_cell.length_c   1.000
_cell.angle_alpha   90.00
_cell.angle_beta   90.00
_cell.angle_gamma   90.00
#
_symmetry.space_group_name_H-M   'P 1'
#
loop_
_entity.id
_entity.type
_entity.pdbx_description
1 polymer ?
#
loop_
_entity_poly.entity_id
_entity_poly.type
_entity_poly.pdbx_seq_one_letter_code
_entity_poly.pdbx_strand_id
1 'polypeptide(L)'
;IKDSEEDYHINLFWYTKVHNANVNVATNDGNFYLDYDFGLFYNLVGISKRTKLITGNLYKPTDPKVSTKPELKKKREFNRENSDEFTGYQLLFGIFSYEKADTKKHIRLLPFAWFTWDEASEDKVVLLPPFFPIWLSYVSDDLEYKIIFPLYGKQKDQTSEIQSYLINGYIKEEYKENNRMERSYLWPIVNVYQSDINSGHRVLPFYIYNQTINDKNSKQNTYTLVSSYTEISNQNFNRKDFLLWPLWISYDSYQNKNQGSVTTFWFTPFLYRKVSDSHVKTNILWFIDWGFDSYKPIATQSPTVSSPETKKESLSHLLIFPIYYTNSSFSIIPLSFNFWSEAEFTTFTLFNYYNSKKEGHYYNFLYLLESENSATTYELRGFRDYFFSFKKQPNQINRMTLLWLGYDNTSSKKTINFFPIVRTTEEDEETSKLFGPFLYYISKSQEEVTELALAGVGYYHNETKSDNQHSTYVLLGSLYQEKTELERGFIKRGSLWGWLWEYQTEDNGYKKFSILKLFSYAQETDGTRKILGISI
;
A
#
# COMPACT_ATOMS: atom_id res chain seq x y z
N ILE A 1 21.33 -14.26 -26.61
CA ILE A 1 22.33 -14.73 -27.59
C ILE A 1 23.37 -15.50 -26.79
N LYS A 2 23.64 -16.72 -27.23
CA LYS A 2 24.28 -17.82 -26.50
C LYS A 2 25.65 -17.48 -25.87
N ASP A 3 25.88 -18.14 -24.74
CA ASP A 3 27.09 -18.24 -23.93
C ASP A 3 28.40 -18.39 -24.71
N SER A 4 29.40 -17.61 -24.28
CA SER A 4 30.77 -18.09 -24.03
C SER A 4 31.51 -17.11 -23.09
N GLU A 5 30.86 -16.72 -21.98
CA GLU A 5 31.54 -16.13 -20.83
C GLU A 5 32.26 -17.24 -20.08
N GLU A 6 33.48 -17.57 -20.51
CA GLU A 6 34.42 -18.32 -19.66
C GLU A 6 35.09 -17.32 -18.70
N ASP A 7 34.50 -17.25 -17.50
CA ASP A 7 35.12 -16.96 -16.19
C ASP A 7 36.33 -16.02 -16.14
N TYR A 8 36.06 -14.73 -15.93
CA TYR A 8 36.99 -13.82 -15.25
C TYR A 8 36.31 -13.14 -14.06
N HIS A 9 35.86 -13.94 -13.11
CA HIS A 9 35.48 -13.45 -11.79
C HIS A 9 36.75 -13.08 -11.00
N ILE A 10 37.04 -11.78 -10.84
CA ILE A 10 37.88 -11.31 -9.74
C ILE A 10 37.04 -11.44 -8.46
N ASN A 11 37.11 -12.63 -7.86
CA ASN A 11 36.41 -12.92 -6.63
C ASN A 11 37.21 -12.29 -5.47
N LEU A 12 36.72 -11.16 -4.93
CA LEU A 12 37.33 -10.44 -3.81
C LEU A 12 37.40 -11.29 -2.51
N PHE A 13 36.72 -12.44 -2.51
CA PHE A 13 36.77 -13.48 -1.48
C PHE A 13 37.34 -14.79 -2.03
N TRP A 14 38.66 -14.86 -2.12
CA TRP A 14 39.53 -16.03 -1.85
C TRP A 14 38.84 -17.41 -1.84
N TYR A 15 38.43 -17.89 -3.01
CA TYR A 15 38.04 -19.28 -3.19
C TYR A 15 39.32 -20.13 -3.26
N THR A 16 39.72 -20.68 -2.12
CA THR A 16 40.91 -21.53 -2.03
C THR A 16 40.57 -22.91 -2.61
N LYS A 17 41.23 -23.30 -3.72
CA LYS A 17 41.35 -24.73 -4.07
C LYS A 17 41.98 -25.43 -2.86
N VAL A 18 41.24 -26.38 -2.30
CA VAL A 18 41.53 -27.08 -1.04
C VAL A 18 42.85 -27.89 -1.16
N HIS A 19 43.55 -28.06 -0.04
CA HIS A 19 44.90 -28.63 0.18
C HIS A 19 45.16 -30.04 -0.40
N ASN A 20 45.12 -30.22 -1.72
CA ASN A 20 45.37 -31.53 -2.31
C ASN A 20 46.54 -31.51 -3.29
N ALA A 21 47.60 -32.26 -2.95
CA ALA A 21 48.53 -32.78 -3.93
C ALA A 21 47.79 -33.89 -4.70
N ASN A 22 47.29 -33.57 -5.88
CA ASN A 22 46.57 -34.53 -6.71
C ASN A 22 47.49 -35.02 -7.83
N VAL A 23 47.60 -36.35 -7.95
CA VAL A 23 48.22 -37.01 -9.09
C VAL A 23 47.10 -37.76 -9.80
N ASN A 24 46.76 -37.33 -11.01
CA ASN A 24 45.70 -37.94 -11.80
C ASN A 24 46.28 -38.52 -13.08
N VAL A 25 45.74 -39.65 -13.52
CA VAL A 25 46.01 -40.22 -14.84
C VAL A 25 44.84 -39.82 -15.74
N ALA A 26 45.13 -39.08 -16.80
CA ALA A 26 44.14 -38.64 -17.77
C ALA A 26 44.39 -39.31 -19.12
N THR A 27 43.32 -39.72 -19.79
CA THR A 27 43.37 -40.25 -21.16
C THR A 27 42.74 -39.24 -22.10
N ASN A 28 43.49 -38.74 -23.08
CA ASN A 28 42.94 -37.87 -24.14
C ASN A 28 43.48 -38.31 -25.49
N ASP A 29 42.61 -38.44 -26.50
CA ASP A 29 42.94 -38.84 -27.87
C ASP A 29 43.86 -40.08 -27.99
N GLY A 30 43.59 -41.11 -27.17
CA GLY A 30 44.37 -42.36 -27.14
C GLY A 30 45.75 -42.26 -26.46
N ASN A 31 46.16 -41.08 -26.00
CA ASN A 31 47.37 -40.87 -25.23
C ASN A 31 47.08 -40.94 -23.72
N PHE A 32 48.05 -41.45 -22.97
CA PHE A 32 48.02 -41.41 -21.50
C PHE A 32 48.87 -40.26 -21.00
N TYR A 33 48.27 -39.42 -20.16
CA TYR A 33 48.89 -38.29 -19.51
C TYR A 33 48.90 -38.48 -18.01
N LEU A 34 49.94 -37.96 -17.38
CA LEU A 34 50.02 -37.87 -15.94
C LEU A 34 50.04 -36.40 -15.52
N ASP A 35 49.03 -36.03 -14.75
CA ASP A 35 48.74 -34.69 -14.32
C ASP A 35 49.07 -34.56 -12.82
N TYR A 36 49.90 -33.58 -12.48
CA TYR A 36 50.27 -33.19 -11.13
C TYR A 36 49.69 -31.82 -10.83
N ASP A 37 48.97 -31.69 -9.72
CA ASP A 37 48.56 -30.41 -9.15
C ASP A 37 49.00 -30.33 -7.69
N PHE A 38 49.71 -29.27 -7.35
CA PHE A 38 50.27 -29.06 -6.02
C PHE A 38 50.07 -27.61 -5.57
N GLY A 39 49.49 -27.41 -4.39
CA GLY A 39 49.29 -26.09 -3.78
C GLY A 39 49.90 -26.01 -2.38
N LEU A 40 50.66 -24.96 -2.10
CA LEU A 40 51.24 -24.65 -0.79
C LEU A 40 50.59 -23.39 -0.19
N PHE A 41 50.41 -23.40 1.13
CA PHE A 41 49.93 -22.27 1.93
C PHE A 41 48.67 -21.59 1.35
N TYR A 42 47.56 -22.32 1.20
CA TYR A 42 46.29 -21.79 0.66
C TYR A 42 46.40 -21.19 -0.75
N ASN A 43 47.17 -21.83 -1.65
CA ASN A 43 47.48 -21.34 -3.00
C ASN A 43 48.28 -20.04 -3.05
N LEU A 44 49.01 -19.71 -1.97
CA LEU A 44 50.08 -18.73 -2.06
C LEU A 44 51.10 -19.12 -3.13
N VAL A 45 51.36 -20.43 -3.27
CA VAL A 45 52.16 -21.01 -4.35
C VAL A 45 51.42 -22.22 -4.92
N GLY A 46 51.21 -22.25 -6.24
CA GLY A 46 50.61 -23.36 -6.97
C GLY A 46 51.53 -23.84 -8.09
N ILE A 47 51.63 -25.15 -8.27
CA ILE A 47 52.39 -25.80 -9.35
C ILE A 47 51.46 -26.82 -10.00
N SER A 48 51.38 -26.79 -11.32
CA SER A 48 50.60 -27.70 -12.14
C SER A 48 51.47 -28.22 -13.26
N LYS A 49 51.47 -29.53 -13.52
CA LYS A 49 52.30 -30.15 -14.55
C LYS A 49 51.53 -31.27 -15.23
N ARG A 50 51.61 -31.36 -16.55
CA ARG A 50 51.16 -32.52 -17.34
C ARG A 50 52.35 -33.08 -18.09
N THR A 51 52.48 -34.39 -18.08
CA THR A 51 53.50 -35.10 -18.88
C THR A 51 52.86 -36.27 -19.60
N LYS A 52 53.07 -36.35 -20.91
CA LYS A 52 52.63 -37.48 -21.73
C LYS A 52 53.49 -38.71 -21.41
N LEU A 53 52.86 -39.81 -21.01
CA LEU A 53 53.54 -41.05 -20.64
C LEU A 53 53.59 -42.07 -21.78
N ILE A 54 52.48 -42.22 -22.51
CA ILE A 54 52.36 -43.22 -23.58
C ILE A 54 51.70 -42.57 -24.78
N THR A 55 52.36 -42.71 -25.94
CA THR A 55 51.80 -42.32 -27.22
C THR A 55 50.91 -43.45 -27.71
N GLY A 56 49.60 -43.20 -27.79
CA GLY A 56 48.71 -44.12 -28.51
C GLY A 56 49.05 -44.08 -29.99
N ASN A 57 49.16 -45.24 -30.65
CA ASN A 57 49.24 -45.33 -32.11
C ASN A 57 47.87 -44.99 -32.71
N LEU A 58 47.51 -43.71 -32.65
CA LEU A 58 46.51 -43.10 -33.49
C LEU A 58 47.19 -41.93 -34.19
N TYR A 59 47.15 -41.98 -35.52
CA TYR A 59 47.58 -40.92 -36.39
C TYR A 59 46.93 -39.61 -35.91
N LYS A 60 47.71 -38.66 -35.40
CA LYS A 60 47.24 -37.28 -35.30
C LYS A 60 46.85 -36.87 -36.72
N PRO A 61 45.61 -36.42 -36.99
CA PRO A 61 45.37 -35.65 -38.19
C PRO A 61 46.36 -34.50 -38.14
N THR A 62 47.12 -34.30 -39.22
CA THR A 62 47.91 -33.10 -39.43
C THR A 62 46.98 -31.92 -39.17
N ASP A 63 47.14 -31.24 -38.03
CA ASP A 63 46.44 -29.99 -37.80
C ASP A 63 46.82 -29.05 -38.95
N PRO A 64 45.83 -28.40 -39.57
CA PRO A 64 46.05 -27.59 -40.75
C PRO A 64 47.07 -26.51 -40.40
N LYS A 65 48.06 -26.31 -41.28
CA LYS A 65 49.02 -25.20 -41.26
C LYS A 65 48.36 -23.93 -40.72
N VAL A 66 48.56 -23.64 -39.43
CA VAL A 66 48.21 -22.36 -38.85
C VAL A 66 49.34 -21.42 -39.18
N SER A 67 49.06 -20.58 -40.17
CA SER A 67 49.68 -19.30 -40.52
C SER A 67 51.02 -18.98 -39.85
N THR A 68 52.05 -18.99 -40.70
CA THR A 68 53.33 -18.31 -40.56
C THR A 68 53.15 -16.81 -40.28
N LYS A 69 53.02 -16.45 -39.00
CA LYS A 69 53.69 -15.33 -38.33
C LYS A 69 53.36 -15.42 -36.82
N PRO A 70 54.36 -15.44 -35.95
CA PRO A 70 54.14 -15.46 -34.51
C PRO A 70 53.58 -14.11 -34.03
N GLU A 71 52.51 -14.11 -33.23
CA GLU A 71 51.81 -12.90 -32.77
C GLU A 71 51.47 -12.99 -31.27
N LEU A 72 51.61 -11.85 -30.56
CA LEU A 72 51.22 -11.68 -29.16
C LEU A 72 49.70 -11.47 -29.05
N LYS A 73 49.05 -12.26 -28.20
CA LYS A 73 47.59 -12.17 -27.99
C LYS A 73 47.24 -11.94 -26.53
N LYS A 74 46.29 -11.03 -26.29
CA LYS A 74 45.74 -10.70 -24.95
C LYS A 74 44.98 -11.88 -24.32
N LYS A 75 44.47 -12.82 -25.13
CA LYS A 75 43.74 -14.00 -24.64
C LYS A 75 44.67 -15.20 -24.51
N ARG A 76 44.43 -16.02 -23.48
CA ARG A 76 45.02 -17.34 -23.34
C ARG A 76 44.45 -18.26 -24.44
N GLU A 77 45.34 -18.89 -25.21
CA GLU A 77 44.94 -19.75 -26.35
C GLU A 77 45.08 -21.25 -26.10
N PHE A 78 45.58 -21.64 -24.92
CA PHE A 78 45.88 -23.02 -24.60
C PHE A 78 45.46 -23.35 -23.18
N ASN A 79 45.01 -24.57 -22.95
CA ASN A 79 44.67 -25.10 -21.63
C ASN A 79 45.41 -26.42 -21.41
N ARG A 80 45.61 -26.80 -20.14
CA ARG A 80 46.31 -28.05 -19.78
C ARG A 80 45.75 -29.28 -20.51
N GLU A 81 44.42 -29.34 -20.64
CA GLU A 81 43.72 -30.50 -21.22
C GLU A 81 43.97 -30.68 -22.72
N ASN A 82 44.27 -29.58 -23.43
CA ASN A 82 44.46 -29.53 -24.88
C ASN A 82 45.95 -29.50 -25.29
N SER A 83 46.88 -29.68 -24.35
CA SER A 83 48.32 -29.60 -24.60
C SER A 83 48.98 -30.95 -24.28
N ASP A 84 50.02 -31.31 -25.04
CA ASP A 84 50.75 -32.57 -24.84
C ASP A 84 51.68 -32.47 -23.61
N GLU A 85 52.33 -31.32 -23.45
CA GLU A 85 53.09 -30.96 -22.25
C GLU A 85 52.57 -29.65 -21.66
N PHE A 86 52.39 -29.61 -20.34
CA PHE A 86 51.96 -28.39 -19.64
C PHE A 86 52.76 -28.21 -18.35
N THR A 87 53.18 -26.97 -18.07
CA THR A 87 53.76 -26.58 -16.79
C THR A 87 53.25 -25.20 -16.41
N GLY A 88 52.53 -25.10 -15.29
CA GLY A 88 51.97 -23.86 -14.76
C GLY A 88 52.41 -23.58 -13.34
N TYR A 89 52.80 -22.34 -13.05
CA TYR A 89 53.12 -21.82 -11.74
C TYR A 89 52.16 -20.68 -11.40
N GLN A 90 51.71 -20.63 -10.16
CA GLN A 90 50.89 -19.55 -9.61
C GLN A 90 51.52 -19.06 -8.31
N LEU A 91 51.61 -17.75 -8.12
CA LEU A 91 52.17 -17.14 -6.91
C LEU A 91 51.26 -16.03 -6.40
N LEU A 92 51.36 -15.75 -5.10
CA LEU A 92 50.61 -14.70 -4.42
C LEU A 92 49.11 -14.81 -4.71
N PHE A 93 48.56 -16.02 -4.53
CA PHE A 93 47.13 -16.29 -4.73
C PHE A 93 46.64 -16.05 -6.16
N GLY A 94 47.52 -16.25 -7.13
CA GLY A 94 47.22 -16.11 -8.56
C GLY A 94 47.37 -14.70 -9.11
N ILE A 95 47.81 -13.72 -8.29
CA ILE A 95 48.27 -12.40 -8.76
C ILE A 95 49.32 -12.58 -9.84
N PHE A 96 50.23 -13.54 -9.66
CA PHE A 96 51.15 -13.99 -10.69
C PHE A 96 50.79 -15.40 -11.16
N SER A 97 50.79 -15.64 -12.47
CA SER A 97 50.82 -16.97 -13.05
C SER A 97 51.70 -17.03 -14.29
N TYR A 98 52.47 -18.11 -14.42
CA TYR A 98 53.23 -18.44 -15.61
C TYR A 98 52.83 -19.82 -16.08
N GLU A 99 52.43 -19.97 -17.33
CA GLU A 99 52.02 -21.23 -17.91
C GLU A 99 52.79 -21.47 -19.21
N LYS A 100 53.38 -22.65 -19.37
CA LYS A 100 54.01 -23.11 -20.61
C LYS A 100 53.25 -24.34 -21.10
N ALA A 101 52.85 -24.33 -22.36
CA ALA A 101 52.24 -25.47 -23.01
C ALA A 101 52.77 -25.64 -24.42
N ASP A 102 53.35 -26.79 -24.72
CA ASP A 102 54.01 -27.08 -26.00
C ASP A 102 54.97 -25.94 -26.42
N THR A 103 54.69 -25.19 -27.49
CA THR A 103 55.49 -24.05 -27.97
C THR A 103 55.04 -22.69 -27.42
N LYS A 104 53.89 -22.62 -26.73
CA LYS A 104 53.28 -21.37 -26.25
C LYS A 104 53.56 -21.14 -24.77
N LYS A 105 53.71 -19.87 -24.39
CA LYS A 105 53.90 -19.42 -23.01
C LYS A 105 52.91 -18.30 -22.70
N HIS A 106 52.37 -18.28 -21.49
CA HIS A 106 51.41 -17.29 -21.01
C HIS A 106 51.87 -16.75 -19.66
N ILE A 107 51.79 -15.43 -19.50
CA ILE A 107 52.10 -14.77 -18.24
C ILE A 107 50.95 -13.87 -17.82
N ARG A 108 50.61 -13.93 -16.54
CA ARG A 108 49.66 -13.05 -15.87
C ARG A 108 50.34 -12.47 -14.64
N LEU A 109 50.32 -11.16 -14.51
CA LEU A 109 50.73 -10.42 -13.33
C LEU A 109 49.74 -9.28 -13.15
N LEU A 110 48.75 -9.43 -12.28
CA LEU A 110 47.67 -8.45 -12.14
C LEU A 110 48.16 -7.15 -11.47
N PRO A 111 47.75 -5.96 -11.96
CA PRO A 111 47.05 -5.68 -13.23
C PRO A 111 47.99 -5.43 -14.44
N PHE A 112 49.31 -5.67 -14.31
CA PHE A 112 50.36 -5.12 -15.16
C PHE A 112 50.74 -5.91 -16.43
N ALA A 113 50.64 -7.24 -16.43
CA ALA A 113 50.95 -8.05 -17.61
C ALA A 113 49.92 -9.16 -17.79
N TRP A 114 49.42 -9.30 -19.02
CA TRP A 114 48.54 -10.39 -19.40
C TRP A 114 48.71 -10.67 -20.89
N PHE A 115 49.53 -11.66 -21.25
CA PHE A 115 49.72 -12.00 -22.66
C PHE A 115 50.29 -13.40 -22.88
N THR A 116 50.05 -13.91 -24.09
CA THR A 116 50.54 -15.19 -24.60
C THR A 116 51.52 -14.96 -25.75
N TRP A 117 52.63 -15.69 -25.80
CA TRP A 117 53.60 -15.66 -26.92
C TRP A 117 54.07 -17.06 -27.31
N ASP A 118 54.56 -17.20 -28.54
CA ASP A 118 55.16 -18.43 -29.07
C ASP A 118 56.70 -18.37 -29.00
N GLU A 119 57.35 -19.48 -28.64
CA GLU A 119 58.82 -19.63 -28.58
C GLU A 119 59.49 -19.49 -29.96
N ALA A 120 58.74 -19.66 -31.06
CA ALA A 120 59.19 -19.40 -32.42
C ALA A 120 59.12 -17.91 -32.85
N SER A 121 58.67 -17.00 -31.99
CA SER A 121 58.62 -15.56 -32.30
C SER A 121 60.00 -14.89 -32.35
N GLU A 122 60.20 -13.97 -33.30
CA GLU A 122 61.33 -13.02 -33.28
C GLU A 122 61.23 -12.00 -32.13
N ASP A 123 60.09 -11.97 -31.44
CA ASP A 123 59.82 -11.06 -30.32
C ASP A 123 60.67 -11.42 -29.09
N LYS A 124 61.50 -10.47 -28.65
CA LYS A 124 62.39 -10.61 -27.49
C LYS A 124 61.64 -10.46 -26.17
N VAL A 125 60.96 -11.50 -25.72
CA VAL A 125 60.45 -11.57 -24.34
C VAL A 125 61.56 -12.10 -23.43
N VAL A 126 62.18 -11.22 -22.63
CA VAL A 126 63.18 -11.63 -21.62
C VAL A 126 62.51 -11.80 -20.26
N LEU A 127 62.58 -13.01 -19.72
CA LEU A 127 62.15 -13.35 -18.37
C LEU A 127 63.38 -13.87 -17.61
N LEU A 128 63.70 -13.29 -16.46
CA LEU A 128 64.80 -13.75 -15.59
C LEU A 128 64.25 -14.71 -14.50
N PRO A 129 64.61 -16.01 -14.52
CA PRO A 129 64.27 -16.99 -13.48
C PRO A 129 65.00 -16.68 -12.14
N PRO A 130 64.61 -17.29 -10.99
CA PRO A 130 63.93 -18.58 -10.86
C PRO A 130 62.47 -18.59 -10.34
N PHE A 131 61.92 -17.52 -9.74
CA PHE A 131 60.57 -17.60 -9.15
C PHE A 131 59.69 -16.34 -9.29
N PHE A 132 60.06 -15.35 -10.09
CA PHE A 132 59.20 -14.19 -10.38
C PHE A 132 59.84 -13.42 -11.54
N PRO A 133 59.09 -12.85 -12.52
CA PRO A 133 59.69 -11.91 -13.47
C PRO A 133 60.10 -10.64 -12.72
N ILE A 134 61.35 -10.60 -12.25
CA ILE A 134 61.97 -9.41 -11.70
C ILE A 134 62.06 -8.34 -12.78
N TRP A 135 62.15 -8.75 -14.04
CA TRP A 135 62.20 -7.88 -15.20
C TRP A 135 61.44 -8.49 -16.39
N LEU A 136 60.63 -7.67 -17.05
CA LEU A 136 59.94 -7.99 -18.31
C LEU A 136 59.93 -6.72 -19.16
N SER A 137 60.34 -6.82 -20.41
CA SER A 137 60.29 -5.73 -21.38
C SER A 137 59.77 -6.26 -22.71
N TYR A 138 58.71 -5.65 -23.21
CA TYR A 138 58.12 -5.92 -24.51
C TYR A 138 57.73 -4.59 -25.15
N VAL A 139 58.09 -4.42 -26.42
CA VAL A 139 57.77 -3.23 -27.21
C VAL A 139 57.36 -3.70 -28.59
N SER A 140 56.15 -3.34 -28.99
CA SER A 140 55.61 -3.49 -30.35
C SER A 140 55.00 -2.16 -30.79
N ASP A 141 54.55 -2.07 -32.05
CA ASP A 141 53.98 -0.84 -32.61
C ASP A 141 52.76 -0.32 -31.83
N ASP A 142 51.95 -1.23 -31.27
CA ASP A 142 50.68 -0.90 -30.60
C ASP A 142 50.66 -1.13 -29.09
N LEU A 143 51.62 -1.91 -28.57
CA LEU A 143 51.66 -2.35 -27.16
C LEU A 143 53.10 -2.28 -26.61
N GLU A 144 53.26 -1.62 -25.47
CA GLU A 144 54.50 -1.57 -24.68
C GLU A 144 54.23 -2.06 -23.25
N TYR A 145 54.99 -3.06 -22.80
CA TYR A 145 55.01 -3.55 -21.42
C TYR A 145 56.42 -3.47 -20.84
N LYS A 146 56.58 -2.84 -19.68
CA LYS A 146 57.85 -2.77 -18.93
C LYS A 146 57.60 -2.98 -17.46
N ILE A 147 58.13 -4.05 -16.88
CA ILE A 147 57.89 -4.43 -15.49
C ILE A 147 59.23 -4.69 -14.83
N ILE A 148 59.44 -4.07 -13.67
CA ILE A 148 60.51 -4.38 -12.72
C ILE A 148 59.84 -4.68 -11.39
N PHE A 149 59.45 -5.92 -11.14
CA PHE A 149 58.69 -6.22 -9.92
C PHE A 149 59.60 -6.21 -8.67
N PRO A 150 59.11 -5.71 -7.51
CA PRO A 150 57.84 -5.03 -7.26
C PRO A 150 57.91 -3.51 -7.47
N LEU A 151 59.02 -3.00 -7.99
CA LEU A 151 59.36 -1.59 -7.95
C LEU A 151 58.64 -0.75 -9.01
N TYR A 152 58.39 -1.29 -10.20
CA TYR A 152 57.87 -0.56 -11.33
C TYR A 152 57.05 -1.44 -12.28
N GLY A 153 56.00 -0.89 -12.85
CA GLY A 153 55.23 -1.47 -13.95
C GLY A 153 54.77 -0.38 -14.89
N LYS A 154 54.83 -0.63 -16.20
CA LYS A 154 54.29 0.24 -17.23
C LYS A 154 53.61 -0.62 -18.29
N GLN A 155 52.40 -0.22 -18.64
CA GLN A 155 51.64 -0.74 -19.76
C GLN A 155 51.19 0.46 -20.60
N LYS A 156 51.38 0.40 -21.91
CA LYS A 156 50.89 1.42 -22.83
C LYS A 156 50.28 0.75 -24.06
N ASP A 157 49.04 1.14 -24.32
CA ASP A 157 48.22 0.71 -25.45
C ASP A 157 47.81 1.93 -26.29
N GLN A 158 47.16 1.73 -27.43
CA GLN A 158 46.65 2.83 -28.26
C GLN A 158 45.67 3.77 -27.53
N THR A 159 44.94 3.26 -26.53
CA THR A 159 43.87 3.98 -25.82
C THR A 159 44.24 4.48 -24.43
N SER A 160 45.25 3.88 -23.79
CA SER A 160 45.58 4.13 -22.38
C SER A 160 47.03 3.84 -22.04
N GLU A 161 47.56 4.55 -21.05
CA GLU A 161 48.88 4.32 -20.45
C GLU A 161 48.75 4.18 -18.93
N ILE A 162 49.29 3.11 -18.36
CA ILE A 162 49.28 2.80 -16.93
C ILE A 162 50.73 2.68 -16.46
N GLN A 163 51.08 3.39 -15.40
CA GLN A 163 52.39 3.33 -14.74
C GLN A 163 52.19 3.08 -13.25
N SER A 164 52.94 2.16 -12.66
CA SER A 164 52.91 1.85 -11.24
C SER A 164 54.33 1.86 -10.68
N TYR A 165 54.46 2.34 -9.45
CA TYR A 165 55.67 2.33 -8.64
C TYR A 165 55.35 1.67 -7.30
N LEU A 166 56.22 0.76 -6.88
CA LEU A 166 56.07 -0.03 -5.66
C LEU A 166 54.71 -0.77 -5.61
N ILE A 167 54.28 -1.38 -6.73
CA ILE A 167 52.98 -2.07 -6.96
C ILE A 167 51.75 -1.18 -6.70
N ASN A 168 51.54 -0.80 -5.44
CA ASN A 168 50.41 -0.01 -4.95
C ASN A 168 50.85 1.33 -4.35
N GLY A 169 52.15 1.62 -4.28
CA GLY A 169 52.67 2.86 -3.71
C GLY A 169 52.17 4.08 -4.47
N TYR A 170 52.36 4.08 -5.79
CA TYR A 170 51.88 5.12 -6.68
C TYR A 170 51.47 4.52 -8.02
N ILE A 171 50.24 4.77 -8.47
CA ILE A 171 49.73 4.33 -9.77
C ILE A 171 49.25 5.58 -10.53
N LYS A 172 49.64 5.70 -11.80
CA LYS A 172 49.26 6.76 -12.71
C LYS A 172 48.63 6.13 -13.95
N GLU A 173 47.42 6.54 -14.29
CA GLU A 173 46.69 6.05 -15.45
C GLU A 173 46.28 7.24 -16.32
N GLU A 174 46.48 7.14 -17.62
CA GLU A 174 46.11 8.13 -18.62
C GLU A 174 45.26 7.44 -19.68
N TYR A 175 44.08 7.98 -19.95
CA TYR A 175 43.13 7.48 -20.94
C TYR A 175 42.91 8.59 -21.99
N LYS A 176 42.97 8.23 -23.27
CA LYS A 176 42.72 9.20 -24.36
C LYS A 176 41.27 9.70 -24.39
N GLU A 177 40.33 8.86 -23.97
CA GLU A 177 38.91 9.22 -23.89
C GLU A 177 38.70 10.31 -22.82
N ASN A 178 38.15 11.45 -23.22
CA ASN A 178 37.90 12.64 -22.38
C ASN A 178 39.16 13.17 -21.66
N ASN A 179 40.36 12.88 -22.20
CA ASN A 179 41.66 13.25 -21.63
C ASN A 179 41.79 12.90 -20.13
N ARG A 180 41.28 11.73 -19.73
CA ARG A 180 41.21 11.35 -18.31
C ARG A 180 42.59 10.96 -17.77
N MET A 181 42.97 11.61 -16.68
CA MET A 181 44.15 11.28 -15.88
C MET A 181 43.74 10.85 -14.48
N GLU A 182 44.31 9.76 -13.99
CA GLU A 182 44.05 9.20 -12.66
C GLU A 182 45.37 8.91 -11.93
N ARG A 183 45.41 9.23 -10.65
CA ARG A 183 46.58 9.08 -9.77
C ARG A 183 46.14 8.47 -8.45
N SER A 184 46.67 7.31 -8.13
CA SER A 184 46.45 6.62 -6.86
C SER A 184 47.70 6.63 -6.01
N TYR A 185 47.59 6.97 -4.74
CA TYR A 185 48.66 6.85 -3.75
C TYR A 185 48.24 5.82 -2.70
N LEU A 186 49.09 4.82 -2.46
CA LEU A 186 48.78 3.70 -1.56
C LEU A 186 47.42 3.08 -1.94
N TRP A 187 47.29 2.66 -3.20
CA TRP A 187 46.03 2.12 -3.71
C TRP A 187 45.49 1.01 -2.79
N PRO A 188 44.20 1.05 -2.38
CA PRO A 188 43.12 1.91 -2.89
C PRO A 188 42.84 3.20 -2.09
N ILE A 189 43.69 3.55 -1.11
CA ILE A 189 43.42 4.56 -0.06
C ILE A 189 43.19 5.95 -0.64
N VAL A 190 44.17 6.50 -1.36
CA VAL A 190 44.08 7.83 -1.96
C VAL A 190 44.00 7.70 -3.47
N ASN A 191 43.03 8.38 -4.08
CA ASN A 191 42.90 8.45 -5.52
C ASN A 191 42.42 9.83 -5.94
N VAL A 192 42.96 10.35 -7.02
CA VAL A 192 42.64 11.65 -7.61
C VAL A 192 42.51 11.45 -9.11
N TYR A 193 41.39 11.85 -9.70
CA TYR A 193 41.17 11.77 -11.13
C TYR A 193 40.60 13.07 -11.70
N GLN A 194 40.93 13.35 -12.95
CA GLN A 194 40.50 14.54 -13.68
C GLN A 194 40.30 14.18 -15.15
N SER A 195 39.25 14.69 -15.76
CA SER A 195 38.90 14.57 -17.18
C SER A 195 38.14 15.82 -17.63
N ASP A 196 37.80 15.90 -18.91
CA ASP A 196 37.04 17.02 -19.46
C ASP A 196 35.59 17.10 -18.91
N ILE A 197 35.01 15.97 -18.51
CA ILE A 197 33.61 15.85 -18.06
C ILE A 197 33.45 15.62 -16.56
N ASN A 198 34.46 15.05 -15.90
CA ASN A 198 34.40 14.71 -14.48
C ASN A 198 35.76 14.81 -13.79
N SER A 199 35.73 15.08 -12.49
CA SER A 199 36.90 15.09 -11.63
C SER A 199 36.52 14.63 -10.24
N GLY A 200 37.48 14.15 -9.46
CA GLY A 200 37.19 13.71 -8.11
C GLY A 200 38.41 13.25 -7.38
N HIS A 201 38.24 13.01 -6.10
CA HIS A 201 39.28 12.45 -5.26
C HIS A 201 38.68 11.74 -4.06
N ARG A 202 39.39 10.75 -3.53
CA ARG A 202 38.99 10.00 -2.34
C ARG A 202 40.17 9.79 -1.40
N VAL A 203 39.86 9.70 -0.12
CA VAL A 203 40.77 9.24 0.95
C VAL A 203 39.97 8.28 1.82
N LEU A 204 40.10 6.97 1.56
CA LEU A 204 39.35 5.96 2.30
C LEU A 204 39.92 5.78 3.73
N PRO A 205 39.06 5.52 4.74
CA PRO A 205 37.60 5.49 4.70
C PRO A 205 36.93 6.86 4.98
N PHE A 206 37.70 7.95 4.97
CA PHE A 206 37.26 9.25 5.46
C PHE A 206 36.25 9.93 4.53
N TYR A 207 36.58 10.06 3.23
CA TYR A 207 35.68 10.71 2.29
C TYR A 207 35.93 10.36 0.82
N ILE A 208 34.90 10.60 0.00
CA ILE A 208 34.90 10.51 -1.45
C ILE A 208 34.24 11.77 -1.99
N TYR A 209 34.94 12.48 -2.87
CA TYR A 209 34.44 13.65 -3.59
C TYR A 209 34.42 13.36 -5.09
N ASN A 210 33.33 13.71 -5.75
CA ASN A 210 33.27 13.72 -7.20
C ASN A 210 32.47 14.91 -7.72
N GLN A 211 32.86 15.36 -8.90
CA GLN A 211 32.24 16.45 -9.63
C GLN A 211 32.06 16.02 -11.09
N THR A 212 30.92 16.39 -11.66
CA THR A 212 30.61 16.20 -13.08
C THR A 212 30.13 17.51 -13.64
N ILE A 213 30.72 17.93 -14.75
CA ILE A 213 30.42 19.18 -15.44
C ILE A 213 29.96 18.82 -16.84
N ASN A 214 28.72 19.20 -17.15
CA ASN A 214 28.16 19.20 -18.50
C ASN A 214 27.85 20.65 -18.88
N ASP A 215 27.69 20.94 -20.17
CA ASP A 215 27.48 22.31 -20.70
C ASP A 215 26.42 23.17 -19.97
N LYS A 216 25.41 22.53 -19.36
CA LYS A 216 24.30 23.20 -18.66
C LYS A 216 24.19 22.84 -17.18
N ASN A 217 24.86 21.79 -16.73
CA ASN A 217 24.65 21.18 -15.42
C ASN A 217 25.98 20.91 -14.73
N SER A 218 26.08 21.29 -13.46
CA SER A 218 27.17 20.89 -12.57
C SER A 218 26.58 20.06 -11.43
N LYS A 219 27.17 18.89 -11.17
CA LYS A 219 26.82 18.04 -10.04
C LYS A 219 28.05 17.77 -9.20
N GLN A 220 27.96 17.99 -7.89
CA GLN A 220 29.01 17.69 -6.94
C GLN A 220 28.45 16.76 -5.87
N ASN A 221 29.18 15.70 -5.53
CA ASN A 221 28.82 14.81 -4.43
C ASN A 221 30.02 14.63 -3.50
N THR A 222 29.75 14.71 -2.19
CA THR A 222 30.71 14.38 -1.14
C THR A 222 30.09 13.33 -0.24
N TYR A 223 30.80 12.22 -0.04
CA TYR A 223 30.40 11.15 0.86
C TYR A 223 31.46 11.02 1.95
N THR A 224 31.03 10.86 3.18
CA THR A 224 31.87 10.41 4.31
C THR A 224 31.28 9.12 4.87
N LEU A 225 31.91 8.56 5.91
CA LEU A 225 31.37 7.37 6.58
C LEU A 225 29.95 7.58 7.14
N VAL A 226 29.60 8.83 7.51
CA VAL A 226 28.37 9.16 8.24
C VAL A 226 27.51 10.21 7.54
N SER A 227 27.99 10.82 6.46
CA SER A 227 27.27 11.89 5.78
C SER A 227 27.32 11.80 4.26
N SER A 228 26.30 12.37 3.63
CA SER A 228 26.26 12.60 2.19
C SER A 228 25.87 14.04 1.92
N TYR A 229 26.56 14.66 0.97
CA TYR A 229 26.27 15.99 0.46
C TYR A 229 26.16 15.90 -1.06
N THR A 230 25.17 16.56 -1.63
CA THR A 230 24.96 16.66 -3.07
C THR A 230 24.56 18.08 -3.43
N GLU A 231 25.24 18.67 -4.40
CA GLU A 231 24.88 19.95 -4.99
C GLU A 231 24.65 19.76 -6.49
N ILE A 232 23.49 20.19 -6.98
CA ILE A 232 23.13 20.18 -8.39
C ILE A 232 22.79 21.60 -8.80
N SER A 233 23.62 22.16 -9.66
CA SER A 233 23.42 23.49 -10.22
C SER A 233 23.10 23.39 -11.71
N ASN A 234 22.03 24.03 -12.13
CA ASN A 234 21.57 24.15 -13.51
C ASN A 234 21.20 25.62 -13.76
N GLN A 235 21.06 26.01 -15.02
CA GLN A 235 20.59 27.33 -15.44
C GLN A 235 19.25 27.73 -14.81
N ASN A 236 18.36 26.77 -14.53
CA ASN A 236 17.00 27.02 -14.02
C ASN A 236 16.87 26.87 -12.50
N PHE A 237 17.66 25.99 -11.89
CA PHE A 237 17.55 25.70 -10.46
C PHE A 237 18.90 25.37 -9.83
N ASN A 238 19.00 25.60 -8.53
CA ASN A 238 20.06 25.10 -7.68
C ASN A 238 19.44 24.21 -6.60
N ARG A 239 20.02 23.03 -6.38
CA ARG A 239 19.59 22.09 -5.35
C ARG A 239 20.77 21.69 -4.47
N LYS A 240 20.59 21.71 -3.15
CA LYS A 240 21.56 21.24 -2.17
C LYS A 240 20.88 20.26 -1.23
N ASP A 241 21.43 19.06 -1.15
CA ASP A 241 20.96 17.99 -0.28
C ASP A 241 22.09 17.58 0.67
N PHE A 242 21.78 17.44 1.96
CA PHE A 242 22.68 16.95 2.98
C PHE A 242 21.97 15.96 3.88
N LEU A 243 22.65 14.89 4.27
CA LEU A 243 22.20 13.89 5.21
C LEU A 243 23.34 13.50 6.14
N LEU A 244 23.07 13.38 7.43
CA LEU A 244 23.94 12.83 8.45
C LEU A 244 23.22 11.68 9.18
N TRP A 245 23.86 10.52 9.19
CA TRP A 245 23.43 9.29 9.85
C TRP A 245 24.40 8.97 11.02
N PRO A 246 23.95 8.40 12.15
CA PRO A 246 22.64 7.81 12.44
C PRO A 246 21.55 8.76 12.93
N LEU A 247 21.89 10.01 13.27
CA LEU A 247 20.96 10.95 13.90
C LEU A 247 19.91 11.57 12.96
N TRP A 248 19.77 11.04 11.74
CA TRP A 248 18.90 11.54 10.66
C TRP A 248 18.75 13.07 10.68
N ILE A 249 19.87 13.76 10.48
CA ILE A 249 19.88 15.20 10.25
C ILE A 249 19.91 15.40 8.74
N SER A 250 18.89 16.02 8.18
CA SER A 250 18.81 16.31 6.75
C SER A 250 18.51 17.77 6.47
N TYR A 251 19.09 18.25 5.38
CA TYR A 251 18.88 19.58 4.85
C TYR A 251 18.68 19.46 3.34
N ASP A 252 17.57 19.99 2.85
CA ASP A 252 17.24 20.08 1.43
C ASP A 252 16.94 21.55 1.11
N SER A 253 17.59 22.08 0.08
CA SER A 253 17.39 23.43 -0.40
C SER A 253 17.23 23.40 -1.89
N TYR A 254 16.11 23.93 -2.37
CA TYR A 254 15.76 24.02 -3.76
C TYR A 254 15.44 25.47 -4.11
N GLN A 255 16.21 26.04 -5.02
CA GLN A 255 16.03 27.41 -5.48
C GLN A 255 15.75 27.38 -6.99
N ASN A 256 14.54 27.77 -7.38
CA ASN A 256 14.17 27.93 -8.79
C ASN A 256 14.15 29.43 -9.12
N LYS A 257 14.71 29.83 -10.26
CA LYS A 257 14.69 31.23 -10.71
C LYS A 257 13.26 31.79 -10.88
N ASN A 258 12.29 30.94 -11.21
CA ASN A 258 10.92 31.37 -11.55
C ASN A 258 9.88 31.10 -10.46
N GLN A 259 10.10 30.12 -9.57
CA GLN A 259 9.06 29.60 -8.65
C GLN A 259 9.39 29.81 -7.17
N GLY A 260 10.52 30.46 -6.86
CA GLY A 260 10.92 30.76 -5.49
C GLY A 260 11.87 29.74 -4.87
N SER A 261 12.15 29.94 -3.58
CA SER A 261 13.05 29.08 -2.81
C SER A 261 12.29 28.25 -1.78
N VAL A 262 12.69 26.99 -1.64
CA VAL A 262 12.20 26.09 -0.60
C VAL A 262 13.40 25.54 0.14
N THR A 263 13.38 25.65 1.46
CA THR A 263 14.39 25.03 2.33
C THR A 263 13.71 24.19 3.38
N THR A 264 14.23 22.98 3.57
CA THR A 264 13.74 22.00 4.55
C THR A 264 14.89 21.59 5.43
N PHE A 265 14.71 21.69 6.73
CA PHE A 265 15.63 21.20 7.74
C PHE A 265 14.90 20.20 8.64
N TRP A 266 15.49 19.03 8.84
CA TRP A 266 14.93 17.96 9.64
C TRP A 266 15.99 17.37 10.55
N PHE A 267 15.68 17.29 11.85
CA PHE A 267 16.48 16.63 12.86
C PHE A 267 15.58 15.72 13.70
N THR A 268 15.59 14.41 13.43
CA THR A 268 14.69 13.47 14.10
C THR A 268 15.09 13.25 15.57
N PRO A 269 14.14 13.22 16.53
CA PRO A 269 12.72 13.60 16.43
C PRO A 269 12.46 15.06 16.88
N PHE A 270 13.51 15.88 16.99
CA PHE A 270 13.50 17.15 17.72
C PHE A 270 12.91 18.32 16.94
N LEU A 271 13.24 18.45 15.66
CA LEU A 271 12.94 19.65 14.90
C LEU A 271 12.66 19.33 13.44
N TYR A 272 11.57 19.86 12.92
CA TYR A 272 11.33 19.95 11.49
C TYR A 272 10.96 21.38 11.13
N ARG A 273 11.60 21.94 10.10
CA ARG A 273 11.33 23.28 9.63
C ARG A 273 11.32 23.30 8.11
N LYS A 274 10.26 23.82 7.52
CA LYS A 274 10.14 24.04 6.09
C LYS A 274 9.82 25.51 5.83
N VAL A 275 10.67 26.18 5.07
CA VAL A 275 10.52 27.58 4.68
C VAL A 275 10.33 27.60 3.17
N SER A 276 9.25 28.23 2.72
CA SER A 276 8.97 28.54 1.33
C SER A 276 8.59 30.01 1.20
N ASP A 277 8.53 30.52 -0.02
CA ASP A 277 8.18 31.91 -0.28
C ASP A 277 6.79 32.31 0.25
N SER A 278 5.84 31.37 0.31
CA SER A 278 4.45 31.58 0.74
C SER A 278 4.11 31.00 2.11
N HIS A 279 4.89 30.05 2.62
CA HIS A 279 4.56 29.32 3.85
C HIS A 279 5.80 28.92 4.64
N VAL A 280 5.76 29.13 5.95
CA VAL A 280 6.80 28.70 6.89
C VAL A 280 6.17 27.79 7.91
N LYS A 281 6.63 26.54 7.99
CA LYS A 281 6.20 25.55 8.99
C LYS A 281 7.34 25.18 9.92
N THR A 282 7.07 25.12 11.22
CA THR A 282 8.01 24.65 12.23
C THR A 282 7.32 23.66 13.16
N ASN A 283 7.99 22.55 13.42
CA ASN A 283 7.57 21.50 14.33
C ASN A 283 8.69 21.22 15.33
N ILE A 284 8.36 21.18 16.61
CA ILE A 284 9.28 20.81 17.69
C ILE A 284 8.70 19.58 18.39
N LEU A 285 9.50 18.52 18.46
CA LEU A 285 9.18 17.27 19.18
C LEU A 285 7.83 16.64 18.82
N TRP A 286 7.22 17.00 17.68
CA TRP A 286 5.85 16.62 17.29
C TRP A 286 4.71 17.14 18.18
N PHE A 287 5.02 17.75 19.33
CA PHE A 287 4.03 18.30 20.26
C PHE A 287 3.72 19.77 20.02
N ILE A 288 4.64 20.50 19.39
CA ILE A 288 4.47 21.92 19.08
C ILE A 288 4.64 22.09 17.57
N ASP A 289 3.59 22.48 16.85
CA ASP A 289 3.59 22.67 15.40
C ASP A 289 2.97 24.03 15.09
N TRP A 290 3.60 24.87 14.27
CA TRP A 290 2.96 26.09 13.82
C TRP A 290 3.37 26.43 12.41
N GLY A 291 2.48 27.13 11.71
CA GLY A 291 2.74 27.60 10.36
C GLY A 291 2.30 29.04 10.16
N PHE A 292 3.09 29.80 9.41
CA PHE A 292 2.72 31.14 8.95
C PHE A 292 2.57 31.14 7.43
N ASP A 293 1.48 31.72 6.96
CA ASP A 293 1.29 32.06 5.55
C ASP A 293 1.77 33.48 5.30
N SER A 294 2.46 33.69 4.18
CA SER A 294 2.89 35.00 3.71
C SER A 294 2.16 35.33 2.41
N TYR A 295 1.36 36.38 2.44
CA TYR A 295 0.68 36.90 1.26
C TYR A 295 1.37 38.18 0.80
N LYS A 296 1.67 38.28 -0.50
CA LYS A 296 1.97 39.57 -1.12
C LYS A 296 0.63 40.27 -1.35
N PRO A 297 0.36 41.43 -0.72
CA PRO A 297 -0.85 42.17 -1.03
C PRO A 297 -0.84 42.59 -2.50
N ILE A 298 -1.95 42.37 -3.21
CA ILE A 298 -2.14 42.94 -4.54
C ILE A 298 -2.18 44.45 -4.36
N ALA A 299 -1.23 45.17 -4.94
CA ALA A 299 -1.25 46.62 -4.98
C ALA A 299 -2.52 47.08 -5.72
N THR A 300 -3.54 47.51 -4.97
CA THR A 300 -4.62 48.32 -5.54
C THR A 300 -3.98 49.60 -6.06
N GLN A 301 -4.11 49.84 -7.36
CA GLN A 301 -3.57 51.00 -8.06
C GLN A 301 -4.24 52.28 -7.52
N SER A 302 -3.70 52.84 -6.45
CA SER A 302 -3.90 54.23 -6.04
C SER A 302 -2.54 54.92 -6.17
N PRO A 303 -2.39 55.90 -7.08
CA PRO A 303 -1.10 56.48 -7.41
C PRO A 303 -0.74 57.58 -6.42
N THR A 304 -0.50 57.23 -5.15
CA THR A 304 0.20 58.11 -4.21
C THR A 304 0.57 57.30 -2.97
N VAL A 305 1.82 57.44 -2.55
CA VAL A 305 2.49 56.77 -1.41
C VAL A 305 3.20 55.46 -1.77
N SER A 306 4.47 55.61 -2.14
CA SER A 306 5.50 54.57 -2.08
C SER A 306 5.77 54.17 -0.63
N SER A 307 5.01 53.21 -0.12
CA SER A 307 5.41 52.43 1.07
C SER A 307 5.91 51.05 0.60
N PRO A 308 6.97 50.48 1.20
CA PRO A 308 7.44 49.16 0.82
C PRO A 308 6.31 48.14 1.01
N GLU A 309 6.10 47.28 0.01
CA GLU A 309 5.18 46.15 0.06
C GLU A 309 5.52 45.26 1.27
N THR A 310 4.87 45.50 2.40
CA THR A 310 5.06 44.70 3.60
C THR A 310 4.34 43.37 3.42
N LYS A 311 5.11 42.28 3.31
CA LYS A 311 4.58 40.93 3.42
C LYS A 311 3.78 40.82 4.70
N LYS A 312 2.47 40.59 4.60
CA LYS A 312 1.64 40.34 5.77
C LYS A 312 1.72 38.87 6.10
N GLU A 313 2.25 38.55 7.27
CA GLU A 313 2.29 37.20 7.80
C GLU A 313 1.05 36.95 8.65
N SER A 314 0.38 35.83 8.41
CA SER A 314 -0.76 35.37 9.21
C SER A 314 -0.50 33.96 9.72
N LEU A 315 -0.83 33.71 10.98
CA LEU A 315 -0.79 32.36 11.55
C LEU A 315 -1.81 31.47 10.81
N SER A 316 -1.32 30.41 10.17
CA SER A 316 -2.15 29.42 9.47
C SER A 316 -2.72 28.37 10.44
N HIS A 317 -1.86 27.85 11.32
CA HIS A 317 -2.20 26.88 12.35
C HIS A 317 -1.21 26.94 13.51
N LEU A 318 -1.67 26.49 14.67
CA LEU A 318 -0.89 26.28 15.89
C LEU A 318 -1.37 25.00 16.59
N LEU A 319 -0.45 24.10 16.88
CA LEU A 319 -0.61 22.93 17.72
C LEU A 319 0.33 23.09 18.91
N ILE A 320 -0.22 23.02 20.11
CA ILE A 320 0.52 22.78 21.35
C ILE A 320 -0.24 21.66 22.03
N PHE A 321 0.20 20.41 21.81
CA PHE A 321 -0.55 19.22 22.19
C PHE A 321 -1.04 19.32 23.65
N PRO A 322 -2.35 19.10 23.90
CA PRO A 322 -3.37 18.58 22.98
C PRO A 322 -4.14 19.64 22.16
N ILE A 323 -3.81 20.92 22.26
CA ILE A 323 -4.58 22.02 21.67
C ILE A 323 -4.16 22.27 20.22
N TYR A 324 -5.12 22.30 19.30
CA TYR A 324 -4.95 22.68 17.90
C TYR A 324 -5.84 23.87 17.55
N TYR A 325 -5.30 24.84 16.84
CA TYR A 325 -5.96 26.09 16.49
C TYR A 325 -5.65 26.50 15.05
N THR A 326 -6.66 26.99 14.33
CA THR A 326 -6.56 27.65 13.03
C THR A 326 -7.57 28.81 12.98
N ASN A 327 -7.60 29.55 11.87
CA ASN A 327 -8.60 30.61 11.68
C ASN A 327 -10.05 30.11 11.66
N SER A 328 -10.28 28.83 11.35
CA SER A 328 -11.61 28.23 11.20
C SER A 328 -11.84 27.02 12.11
N SER A 329 -10.89 26.68 12.99
CA SER A 329 -11.03 25.50 13.83
C SER A 329 -10.29 25.61 15.16
N PHE A 330 -10.84 24.97 16.19
CA PHE A 330 -10.19 24.79 17.49
C PHE A 330 -10.48 23.38 17.98
N SER A 331 -9.46 22.63 18.37
CA SER A 331 -9.58 21.25 18.81
C SER A 331 -8.74 20.98 20.04
N ILE A 332 -9.21 20.09 20.91
CA ILE A 332 -8.46 19.51 22.03
C ILE A 332 -8.35 18.02 21.69
N ILE A 333 -7.24 17.58 21.12
CA ILE A 333 -7.07 16.23 20.58
C ILE A 333 -6.91 15.21 21.72
N PRO A 334 -7.63 14.07 21.72
CA PRO A 334 -8.68 13.64 20.79
C PRO A 334 -10.11 13.92 21.29
N LEU A 335 -10.27 14.77 22.30
CA LEU A 335 -11.50 14.98 23.07
C LEU A 335 -12.54 15.89 22.38
N SER A 336 -12.11 16.90 21.63
CA SER A 336 -12.99 17.89 21.03
C SER A 336 -12.44 18.42 19.71
N PHE A 337 -13.32 18.57 18.73
CA PHE A 337 -13.04 19.14 17.42
C PHE A 337 -14.12 20.16 17.09
N ASN A 338 -13.74 21.42 16.94
CA ASN A 338 -14.64 22.52 16.61
C ASN A 338 -14.19 23.14 15.30
N PHE A 339 -15.16 23.42 14.44
CA PHE A 339 -14.97 24.07 13.16
C PHE A 339 -16.03 25.16 13.01
N TRP A 340 -15.64 26.30 12.45
CA TRP A 340 -16.53 27.40 12.15
C TRP A 340 -16.21 28.02 10.80
N SER A 341 -17.25 28.45 10.11
CA SER A 341 -17.21 29.33 8.94
C SER A 341 -18.27 30.42 9.09
N GLU A 342 -18.41 31.29 8.10
CA GLU A 342 -19.49 32.30 8.10
C GLU A 342 -20.90 31.68 8.07
N ALA A 343 -21.03 30.46 7.55
CA ALA A 343 -22.33 29.81 7.31
C ALA A 343 -22.62 28.63 8.24
N GLU A 344 -21.58 28.03 8.84
CA GLU A 344 -21.72 26.81 9.63
C GLU A 344 -20.81 26.79 10.86
N PHE A 345 -21.28 26.11 11.91
CA PHE A 345 -20.50 25.78 13.09
C PHE A 345 -20.71 24.30 13.41
N THR A 346 -19.63 23.53 13.50
CA THR A 346 -19.68 22.12 13.88
C THR A 346 -18.79 21.90 15.09
N THR A 347 -19.31 21.22 16.10
CA THR A 347 -18.54 20.73 17.24
C THR A 347 -18.80 19.25 17.45
N PHE A 348 -17.72 18.51 17.64
CA PHE A 348 -17.72 17.14 18.13
C PHE A 348 -16.95 17.14 19.44
N THR A 349 -17.55 16.56 20.48
CA THR A 349 -16.91 16.28 21.77
C THR A 349 -17.16 14.81 22.12
N LEU A 350 -16.48 14.27 23.13
CA LEU A 350 -16.58 12.86 23.53
C LEU A 350 -18.01 12.29 23.57
N PHE A 351 -19.03 13.10 23.92
CA PHE A 351 -20.42 12.65 24.04
C PHE A 351 -21.42 13.42 23.17
N ASN A 352 -20.99 14.50 22.50
CA ASN A 352 -21.92 15.38 21.79
C ASN A 352 -21.44 15.66 20.38
N TYR A 353 -22.38 15.71 19.46
CA TYR A 353 -22.22 16.31 18.14
C TYR A 353 -23.24 17.42 17.96
N TYR A 354 -22.79 18.58 17.53
CA TYR A 354 -23.64 19.70 17.19
C TYR A 354 -23.18 20.32 15.88
N ASN A 355 -24.11 20.50 14.96
CA ASN A 355 -23.89 21.14 13.67
C ASN A 355 -24.98 22.21 13.48
N SER A 356 -24.55 23.45 13.37
CA SER A 356 -25.41 24.61 13.14
C SER A 356 -25.14 25.15 11.75
N LYS A 357 -26.20 25.38 10.99
CA LYS A 357 -26.18 26.02 9.67
C LYS A 357 -27.17 27.18 9.65
N LYS A 358 -27.10 28.03 8.63
CA LYS A 358 -28.04 29.15 8.47
C LYS A 358 -29.52 28.72 8.45
N GLU A 359 -29.80 27.54 7.90
CA GLU A 359 -31.18 27.03 7.71
C GLU A 359 -31.66 26.12 8.85
N GLY A 360 -30.83 25.87 9.87
CA GLY A 360 -31.20 24.95 10.95
C GLY A 360 -30.02 24.37 11.73
N HIS A 361 -30.29 23.38 12.56
CA HIS A 361 -29.28 22.74 13.40
C HIS A 361 -29.54 21.25 13.52
N TYR A 362 -28.49 20.50 13.85
CA TYR A 362 -28.56 19.12 14.26
C TYR A 362 -27.73 18.94 15.52
N TYR A 363 -28.34 18.38 16.56
CA TYR A 363 -27.73 18.09 17.84
C TYR A 363 -27.95 16.62 18.18
N ASN A 364 -26.90 15.98 18.68
CA ASN A 364 -26.95 14.60 19.13
C ASN A 364 -26.11 14.46 20.42
N PHE A 365 -26.72 13.92 21.48
CA PHE A 365 -26.04 13.46 22.67
C PHE A 365 -26.15 11.95 22.76
N LEU A 366 -25.10 11.24 22.33
CA LEU A 366 -24.99 9.78 22.36
C LEU A 366 -26.20 9.03 21.75
N TYR A 367 -26.92 9.64 20.79
CA TYR A 367 -28.23 9.16 20.32
C TYR A 367 -29.30 8.98 21.40
N LEU A 368 -29.04 9.42 22.64
CA LEU A 368 -30.01 9.47 23.72
C LEU A 368 -30.95 10.66 23.55
N LEU A 369 -30.42 11.77 23.05
CA LEU A 369 -31.17 12.99 22.74
C LEU A 369 -30.74 13.50 21.37
N GLU A 370 -31.71 13.70 20.49
CA GLU A 370 -31.51 14.20 19.13
C GLU A 370 -32.42 15.39 18.90
N SER A 371 -31.89 16.49 18.38
CA SER A 371 -32.67 17.65 17.95
C SER A 371 -32.25 18.07 16.56
N GLU A 372 -33.20 18.10 15.65
CA GLU A 372 -32.99 18.53 14.28
C GLU A 372 -33.97 19.65 13.95
N ASN A 373 -33.45 20.73 13.41
CA ASN A 373 -34.22 21.84 12.90
C ASN A 373 -33.82 22.07 11.45
N SER A 374 -34.81 22.20 10.59
CA SER A 374 -34.69 22.51 9.17
C SER A 374 -35.69 23.61 8.82
N ALA A 375 -35.58 24.20 7.63
CA ALA A 375 -36.49 25.26 7.18
C ALA A 375 -37.99 24.89 7.27
N THR A 376 -38.32 23.61 7.15
CA THR A 376 -39.71 23.10 7.10
C THR A 376 -40.12 22.22 8.27
N THR A 377 -39.17 21.76 9.08
CA THR A 377 -39.45 20.72 10.10
C THR A 377 -38.58 20.92 11.32
N TYR A 378 -39.19 20.80 12.49
CA TYR A 378 -38.50 20.68 13.75
C TYR A 378 -38.77 19.31 14.36
N GLU A 379 -37.72 18.68 14.85
CA GLU A 379 -37.74 17.34 15.39
C GLU A 379 -36.91 17.24 16.67
N LEU A 380 -37.46 16.62 17.70
CA LEU A 380 -36.80 16.35 18.97
C LEU A 380 -37.12 14.92 19.40
N ARG A 381 -36.11 14.07 19.53
CA ARG A 381 -36.26 12.63 19.79
C ARG A 381 -35.42 12.20 20.97
N GLY A 382 -35.96 11.27 21.75
CA GLY A 382 -35.26 10.59 22.84
C GLY A 382 -35.08 9.11 22.50
N PHE A 383 -33.83 8.63 22.48
CA PHE A 383 -33.42 7.26 22.14
C PHE A 383 -34.18 6.71 20.92
N ARG A 384 -33.95 7.26 19.72
CA ARG A 384 -34.65 6.84 18.47
C ARG A 384 -36.18 6.71 18.62
N ASP A 385 -36.83 7.70 19.23
CA ASP A 385 -38.28 7.79 19.48
C ASP A 385 -38.85 6.89 20.58
N TYR A 386 -38.06 6.06 21.25
CA TYR A 386 -38.56 5.15 22.30
C TYR A 386 -39.03 5.90 23.55
N PHE A 387 -38.32 6.94 23.97
CA PHE A 387 -38.68 7.70 25.18
C PHE A 387 -39.63 8.85 24.87
N PHE A 388 -39.35 9.61 23.82
CA PHE A 388 -40.22 10.67 23.33
C PHE A 388 -39.85 11.03 21.90
N SER A 389 -40.79 11.62 21.20
CA SER A 389 -40.63 12.12 19.84
C SER A 389 -41.55 13.30 19.65
N PHE A 390 -41.02 14.43 19.23
CA PHE A 390 -41.79 15.61 18.90
C PHE A 390 -41.41 16.07 17.50
N LYS A 391 -42.37 16.05 16.58
CA LYS A 391 -42.18 16.47 15.20
C LYS A 391 -43.24 17.49 14.80
N LYS A 392 -42.78 18.63 14.29
CA LYS A 392 -43.63 19.76 13.91
C LYS A 392 -43.25 20.29 12.53
N GLN A 393 -44.28 20.60 11.74
CA GLN A 393 -44.22 21.46 10.55
C GLN A 393 -44.82 22.84 10.90
N PRO A 394 -44.60 23.91 10.10
CA PRO A 394 -45.00 25.27 10.43
C PRO A 394 -46.43 25.41 10.97
N ASN A 395 -47.39 24.70 10.36
CA ASN A 395 -48.82 24.82 10.66
C ASN A 395 -49.41 23.61 11.40
N GLN A 396 -48.63 22.57 11.70
CA GLN A 396 -49.18 21.32 12.25
C GLN A 396 -48.16 20.57 13.11
N ILE A 397 -48.63 19.99 14.21
CA ILE A 397 -47.88 19.00 14.97
C ILE A 397 -48.12 17.65 14.29
N ASN A 398 -47.07 17.06 13.74
CA ASN A 398 -47.15 15.75 13.10
C ASN A 398 -47.05 14.64 14.13
N ARG A 399 -46.19 14.79 15.14
CA ARG A 399 -45.98 13.74 16.15
C ARG A 399 -45.67 14.30 17.52
N MET A 400 -46.22 13.68 18.55
CA MET A 400 -45.87 13.92 19.95
C MET A 400 -46.01 12.62 20.72
N THR A 401 -44.91 12.03 21.16
CA THR A 401 -44.89 10.82 21.97
C THR A 401 -44.10 11.03 23.25
N LEU A 402 -44.54 10.37 24.32
CA LEU A 402 -43.86 10.20 25.60
C LEU A 402 -44.11 8.77 26.07
N LEU A 403 -43.11 7.91 25.91
CA LEU A 403 -43.21 6.46 26.13
C LEU A 403 -44.37 5.86 25.32
N TRP A 404 -45.39 5.33 25.99
CA TRP A 404 -46.58 4.74 25.38
C TRP A 404 -47.68 5.77 25.07
N LEU A 405 -47.52 7.01 25.51
CA LEU A 405 -48.41 8.11 25.17
C LEU A 405 -48.00 8.65 23.81
N GLY A 406 -48.93 8.75 22.87
CA GLY A 406 -48.59 9.13 21.51
C GLY A 406 -49.72 9.80 20.77
N TYR A 407 -49.36 10.80 19.98
CA TYR A 407 -50.16 11.41 18.96
C TYR A 407 -49.34 11.40 17.68
N ASP A 408 -49.92 10.90 16.60
CA ASP A 408 -49.33 10.92 15.26
C ASP A 408 -50.40 11.37 14.27
N ASN A 409 -50.06 12.31 13.40
CA ASN A 409 -50.95 12.92 12.42
C ASN A 409 -50.17 13.18 11.14
N THR A 410 -50.34 12.25 10.22
CA THR A 410 -49.81 12.26 8.85
C THR A 410 -50.93 12.59 7.87
N SER A 411 -50.60 12.82 6.60
CA SER A 411 -51.59 13.20 5.59
C SER A 411 -52.73 12.19 5.40
N SER A 412 -52.50 10.90 5.66
CA SER A 412 -53.48 9.82 5.48
C SER A 412 -53.93 9.15 6.78
N LYS A 413 -53.28 9.45 7.91
CA LYS A 413 -53.46 8.67 9.13
C LYS A 413 -53.25 9.50 10.39
N LYS A 414 -54.23 9.41 11.28
CA LYS A 414 -54.21 9.99 12.63
C LYS A 414 -54.30 8.89 13.68
N THR A 415 -53.35 8.86 14.60
CA THR A 415 -53.29 7.91 15.71
C THR A 415 -53.20 8.64 17.04
N ILE A 416 -54.06 8.26 18.00
CA ILE A 416 -53.96 8.67 19.40
C ILE A 416 -53.74 7.39 20.21
N ASN A 417 -52.65 7.32 20.95
CA ASN A 417 -52.24 6.17 21.75
C ASN A 417 -52.11 6.59 23.21
N PHE A 418 -52.92 6.00 24.07
CA PHE A 418 -52.89 6.13 25.52
C PHE A 418 -52.86 4.71 26.11
N PHE A 419 -51.96 3.87 25.60
CA PHE A 419 -51.83 2.48 26.04
C PHE A 419 -51.47 2.41 27.53
N PRO A 420 -51.98 1.46 28.33
CA PRO A 420 -52.85 0.36 27.95
C PRO A 420 -54.34 0.71 27.92
N ILE A 421 -54.74 1.97 28.10
CA ILE A 421 -56.15 2.35 28.29
C ILE A 421 -56.91 2.48 26.98
N VAL A 422 -56.40 3.25 26.02
CA VAL A 422 -57.08 3.44 24.73
C VAL A 422 -56.09 3.69 23.60
N ARG A 423 -56.38 3.15 22.41
CA ARG A 423 -55.69 3.52 21.17
C ARG A 423 -56.72 3.69 20.08
N THR A 424 -56.71 4.82 19.39
CA THR A 424 -57.56 5.10 18.24
C THR A 424 -56.72 5.36 17.01
N THR A 425 -57.14 4.83 15.87
CA THR A 425 -56.51 5.06 14.59
C THR A 425 -57.60 5.39 13.58
N GLU A 426 -57.41 6.48 12.86
CA GLU A 426 -58.30 7.01 11.85
C GLU A 426 -57.48 7.20 10.58
N GLU A 427 -57.84 6.43 9.56
CA GLU A 427 -57.27 6.41 8.21
C GLU A 427 -58.41 6.68 7.23
N ASP A 428 -58.11 7.10 6.00
CA ASP A 428 -59.12 7.63 5.07
C ASP A 428 -60.34 6.71 4.86
N GLU A 429 -60.14 5.39 4.94
CA GLU A 429 -61.18 4.37 4.72
C GLU A 429 -61.38 3.42 5.92
N GLU A 430 -60.56 3.53 6.96
CA GLU A 430 -60.57 2.60 8.09
C GLU A 430 -60.42 3.33 9.42
N THR A 431 -61.27 2.96 10.38
CA THR A 431 -61.16 3.43 11.77
C THR A 431 -61.06 2.25 12.71
N SER A 432 -60.09 2.30 13.63
CA SER A 432 -59.96 1.28 14.67
C SER A 432 -59.82 1.89 16.06
N LYS A 433 -60.39 1.25 17.06
CA LYS A 433 -60.29 1.61 18.48
C LYS A 433 -60.02 0.37 19.31
N LEU A 434 -59.02 0.46 20.18
CA LEU A 434 -58.68 -0.55 21.17
C LEU A 434 -58.85 0.09 22.56
N PHE A 435 -59.55 -0.59 23.46
CA PHE A 435 -59.70 -0.19 24.86
C PHE A 435 -59.14 -1.29 25.75
N GLY A 436 -58.29 -0.91 26.71
CA GLY A 436 -57.60 -1.86 27.56
C GLY A 436 -56.60 -2.73 26.78
N PRO A 437 -55.71 -3.45 27.47
CA PRO A 437 -55.01 -4.57 26.87
C PRO A 437 -56.04 -5.69 26.64
N PHE A 438 -56.41 -5.88 25.37
CA PHE A 438 -57.30 -6.95 24.91
C PHE A 438 -58.74 -6.94 25.45
N LEU A 439 -59.18 -5.89 26.16
CA LEU A 439 -60.55 -5.86 26.72
C LEU A 439 -61.59 -5.69 25.62
N TYR A 440 -61.39 -4.71 24.74
CA TYR A 440 -62.31 -4.44 23.64
C TYR A 440 -61.58 -3.85 22.44
N TYR A 441 -61.87 -4.33 21.24
CA TYR A 441 -61.34 -3.83 19.98
C TYR A 441 -62.48 -3.70 18.98
N ILE A 442 -62.49 -2.61 18.21
CA ILE A 442 -63.41 -2.40 17.11
C ILE A 442 -62.65 -1.86 15.90
N SER A 443 -62.83 -2.47 14.74
CA SER A 443 -62.40 -1.94 13.45
C SER A 443 -63.61 -1.75 12.54
N LYS A 444 -63.62 -0.65 11.79
CA LYS A 444 -64.64 -0.34 10.78
C LYS A 444 -63.94 0.12 9.53
N SER A 445 -64.10 -0.62 8.45
CA SER A 445 -63.71 -0.25 7.10
C SER A 445 -64.94 -0.04 6.22
N GLN A 446 -64.73 0.29 4.94
CA GLN A 446 -65.82 0.37 3.97
C GLN A 446 -66.55 -0.98 3.82
N GLU A 447 -65.80 -2.09 3.79
CA GLU A 447 -66.32 -3.43 3.53
C GLU A 447 -66.58 -4.27 4.79
N GLU A 448 -65.89 -4.00 5.91
CA GLU A 448 -65.85 -4.91 7.05
C GLU A 448 -66.02 -4.15 8.38
N VAL A 449 -66.74 -4.77 9.32
CA VAL A 449 -66.84 -4.31 10.71
C VAL A 449 -66.47 -5.47 11.62
N THR A 450 -65.42 -5.31 12.42
CA THR A 450 -64.93 -6.32 13.36
C THR A 450 -64.99 -5.79 14.78
N GLU A 451 -65.57 -6.55 15.70
CA GLU A 451 -65.60 -6.27 17.13
C GLU A 451 -65.10 -7.47 17.92
N LEU A 452 -64.20 -7.23 18.88
CA LEU A 452 -63.61 -8.26 19.72
C LEU A 452 -63.69 -7.82 21.18
N ALA A 453 -64.05 -8.73 22.09
CA ALA A 453 -63.86 -8.56 23.53
C ALA A 453 -63.03 -9.72 24.09
N LEU A 454 -62.16 -9.41 25.06
CA LEU A 454 -61.21 -10.38 25.66
C LEU A 454 -60.42 -11.14 24.58
N ALA A 455 -59.75 -10.39 23.69
CA ALA A 455 -59.01 -10.90 22.53
C ALA A 455 -59.83 -11.79 21.56
N GLY A 456 -61.16 -11.67 21.54
CA GLY A 456 -62.04 -12.51 20.73
C GLY A 456 -62.54 -13.77 21.47
N VAL A 457 -61.97 -14.09 22.63
CA VAL A 457 -62.42 -15.22 23.45
C VAL A 457 -63.78 -14.91 24.06
N GLY A 458 -63.94 -13.73 24.64
CA GLY A 458 -65.20 -13.32 25.27
C GLY A 458 -66.29 -13.09 24.23
N TYR A 459 -65.97 -12.26 23.24
CA TYR A 459 -66.87 -11.89 22.16
C TYR A 459 -66.07 -11.70 20.88
N TYR A 460 -66.57 -12.24 19.78
CA TYR A 460 -66.11 -11.97 18.42
C TYR A 460 -67.32 -11.64 17.58
N HIS A 461 -67.27 -10.58 16.81
CA HIS A 461 -68.24 -10.27 15.80
C HIS A 461 -67.51 -9.74 14.57
N ASN A 462 -67.88 -10.25 13.40
CA ASN A 462 -67.38 -9.76 12.13
C ASN A 462 -68.53 -9.70 11.13
N GLU A 463 -68.62 -8.62 10.38
CA GLU A 463 -69.64 -8.36 9.37
C GLU A 463 -68.99 -7.83 8.09
N THR A 464 -69.27 -8.47 6.96
CA THR A 464 -68.85 -8.06 5.61
C THR A 464 -70.05 -7.50 4.86
N LYS A 465 -69.99 -6.22 4.45
CA LYS A 465 -71.12 -5.48 3.88
C LYS A 465 -71.48 -5.88 2.45
N SER A 466 -70.49 -6.22 1.61
CA SER A 466 -70.72 -6.63 0.21
C SER A 466 -71.64 -7.84 0.08
N ASP A 467 -71.43 -8.86 0.92
CA ASP A 467 -72.19 -10.11 0.88
C ASP A 467 -73.21 -10.25 2.03
N ASN A 468 -73.38 -9.20 2.85
CA ASN A 468 -74.22 -9.18 4.06
C ASN A 468 -73.95 -10.40 4.98
N GLN A 469 -72.67 -10.78 5.10
CA GLN A 469 -72.23 -11.94 5.88
C GLN A 469 -71.85 -11.49 7.27
N HIS A 470 -72.32 -12.18 8.31
CA HIS A 470 -71.85 -11.94 9.67
C HIS A 470 -71.54 -13.23 10.42
N SER A 471 -70.64 -13.11 11.39
CA SER A 471 -70.26 -14.17 12.32
C SER A 471 -70.09 -13.58 13.71
N THR A 472 -70.88 -14.07 14.67
CA THR A 472 -70.84 -13.69 16.08
C THR A 472 -70.55 -14.90 16.94
N TYR A 473 -69.56 -14.84 17.82
CA TYR A 473 -69.23 -15.88 18.78
C TYR A 473 -69.12 -15.29 20.18
N VAL A 474 -69.71 -15.97 21.16
CA VAL A 474 -69.54 -15.70 22.60
C VAL A 474 -68.86 -16.91 23.23
N LEU A 475 -67.76 -16.69 23.96
CA LEU A 475 -66.91 -17.77 24.48
C LEU A 475 -66.49 -18.76 23.38
N LEU A 476 -66.00 -18.22 22.25
CA LEU A 476 -65.58 -18.98 21.05
C LEU A 476 -66.67 -19.91 20.46
N GLY A 477 -67.95 -19.61 20.67
CA GLY A 477 -69.07 -20.43 20.20
C GLY A 477 -69.55 -21.48 21.21
N SER A 478 -68.90 -21.58 22.37
CA SER A 478 -69.33 -22.50 23.43
C SER A 478 -70.66 -22.05 24.05
N LEU A 479 -70.82 -20.75 24.33
CA LEU A 479 -72.05 -20.21 24.89
C LEU A 479 -73.05 -19.81 23.79
N TYR A 480 -72.57 -19.11 22.77
CA TYR A 480 -73.39 -18.70 21.63
C TYR A 480 -72.53 -18.58 20.37
N GLN A 481 -73.07 -19.04 19.25
CA GLN A 481 -72.56 -18.76 17.92
C GLN A 481 -73.72 -18.34 17.01
N GLU A 482 -73.46 -17.41 16.11
CA GLU A 482 -74.31 -17.03 15.01
C GLU A 482 -73.46 -16.84 13.77
N LYS A 483 -73.80 -17.47 12.64
CA LYS A 483 -73.06 -17.28 11.39
C LYS A 483 -73.96 -17.41 10.17
N THR A 484 -73.64 -16.64 9.13
CA THR A 484 -74.22 -16.79 7.79
C THR A 484 -73.44 -17.85 7.00
N GLU A 485 -74.11 -18.78 6.34
CA GLU A 485 -73.47 -19.85 5.56
C GLU A 485 -73.64 -19.64 4.05
N LEU A 486 -72.51 -19.47 3.35
CA LEU A 486 -72.37 -19.10 1.93
C LEU A 486 -73.14 -20.01 0.94
N GLU A 487 -73.21 -21.30 1.21
CA GLU A 487 -73.73 -22.26 0.20
C GLU A 487 -75.27 -22.22 0.07
N ARG A 488 -75.98 -21.67 1.05
CA ARG A 488 -77.45 -21.71 1.10
C ARG A 488 -78.11 -20.46 1.71
N GLY A 489 -77.36 -19.45 2.15
CA GLY A 489 -77.91 -18.23 2.76
C GLY A 489 -78.52 -18.45 4.15
N PHE A 490 -78.25 -19.57 4.81
CA PHE A 490 -78.79 -19.84 6.14
C PHE A 490 -78.13 -19.00 7.22
N ILE A 491 -78.94 -18.48 8.14
CA ILE A 491 -78.46 -17.97 9.43
C ILE A 491 -78.50 -19.13 10.42
N LYS A 492 -77.33 -19.54 10.92
CA LYS A 492 -77.20 -20.58 11.95
C LYS A 492 -76.94 -19.93 13.29
N ARG A 493 -77.71 -20.30 14.33
CA ARG A 493 -77.54 -19.89 15.73
C ARG A 493 -77.38 -21.12 16.61
N GLY A 494 -76.55 -21.11 17.66
CA GLY A 494 -76.41 -22.28 18.53
C GLY A 494 -75.40 -22.14 19.66
N SER A 495 -75.13 -23.25 20.36
CA SER A 495 -74.15 -23.35 21.47
C SER A 495 -73.34 -24.64 21.34
N LEU A 496 -72.12 -24.66 21.90
CA LEU A 496 -71.13 -25.73 21.73
C LEU A 496 -70.95 -26.11 20.26
N TRP A 497 -70.72 -25.11 19.41
CA TRP A 497 -70.61 -25.27 17.96
C TRP A 497 -71.84 -25.90 17.29
N GLY A 498 -73.02 -25.73 17.89
CA GLY A 498 -74.29 -26.28 17.42
C GLY A 498 -74.59 -27.67 17.96
N TRP A 499 -73.76 -28.20 18.86
CA TRP A 499 -73.96 -29.51 19.47
C TRP A 499 -75.07 -29.48 20.52
N LEU A 500 -75.04 -28.52 21.46
CA LEU A 500 -76.04 -28.43 22.53
C LEU A 500 -77.42 -28.10 21.95
N TRP A 501 -77.47 -27.03 21.16
CA TRP A 501 -78.64 -26.66 20.37
C TRP A 501 -78.20 -25.89 19.13
N GLU A 502 -79.01 -25.97 18.08
CA GLU A 502 -78.82 -25.23 16.84
C GLU A 502 -80.16 -24.85 16.24
N TYR A 503 -80.31 -23.59 15.87
CA TYR A 503 -81.44 -23.02 15.16
C TYR A 503 -80.97 -22.46 13.82
N GLN A 504 -81.60 -22.87 12.73
CA GLN A 504 -81.29 -22.45 11.37
C GLN A 504 -82.52 -21.75 10.79
N THR A 505 -82.33 -20.61 10.15
CA THR A 505 -83.42 -19.87 9.49
C THR A 505 -83.02 -19.39 8.11
N GLU A 506 -84.00 -19.29 7.23
CA GLU A 506 -83.88 -18.75 5.88
C GLU A 506 -85.02 -17.77 5.59
N ASP A 507 -84.77 -16.79 4.72
CA ASP A 507 -85.75 -15.75 4.36
C ASP A 507 -86.98 -16.31 3.63
N ASN A 508 -86.85 -17.48 2.98
CA ASN A 508 -87.94 -18.17 2.30
C ASN A 508 -88.92 -18.90 3.26
N GLY A 509 -88.72 -18.79 4.57
CA GLY A 509 -89.58 -19.36 5.61
C GLY A 509 -89.10 -20.68 6.21
N TYR A 510 -87.99 -21.25 5.75
CA TYR A 510 -87.39 -22.44 6.37
C TYR A 510 -86.90 -22.16 7.80
N LYS A 511 -87.24 -23.04 8.73
CA LYS A 511 -86.81 -22.97 10.13
C LYS A 511 -86.49 -24.35 10.66
N LYS A 512 -85.29 -24.55 11.20
CA LYS A 512 -84.90 -25.83 11.84
C LYS A 512 -84.32 -25.60 13.21
N PHE A 513 -84.84 -26.28 14.21
CA PHE A 513 -84.33 -26.29 15.57
C PHE A 513 -83.84 -27.69 15.93
N SER A 514 -82.72 -27.80 16.63
CA SER A 514 -82.21 -29.08 17.14
C SER A 514 -81.58 -28.94 18.50
N ILE A 515 -81.67 -29.99 19.33
CA ILE A 515 -81.03 -30.13 20.64
C ILE A 515 -80.22 -31.44 20.65
N LEU A 516 -78.96 -31.37 21.09
CA LEU A 516 -78.00 -32.49 21.14
C LEU A 516 -77.81 -33.20 19.79
N LYS A 517 -78.25 -32.57 18.69
CA LYS A 517 -78.49 -33.19 17.37
C LYS A 517 -79.42 -34.43 17.38
N LEU A 518 -79.97 -34.82 18.54
CA LEU A 518 -80.86 -35.97 18.72
C LEU A 518 -82.32 -35.58 18.48
N PHE A 519 -82.72 -34.42 18.97
CA PHE A 519 -84.07 -33.90 18.81
C PHE A 519 -84.07 -32.80 17.77
N SER A 520 -84.85 -32.93 16.70
CA SER A 520 -84.94 -31.92 15.66
C SER A 520 -86.38 -31.60 15.30
N TYR A 521 -86.71 -30.32 15.18
CA TYR A 521 -87.93 -29.81 14.58
C TYR A 521 -87.53 -29.02 13.33
N ALA A 522 -88.14 -29.29 12.18
CA ALA A 522 -87.92 -28.52 10.96
C ALA A 522 -89.26 -28.10 10.35
N GLN A 523 -89.34 -26.87 9.88
CA GLN A 523 -90.43 -26.34 9.08
C GLN A 523 -89.86 -26.05 7.70
N GLU A 524 -90.35 -26.76 6.70
CA GLU A 524 -89.95 -26.60 5.30
C GLU A 524 -90.63 -25.38 4.68
N THR A 525 -90.17 -24.96 3.51
CA THR A 525 -90.68 -23.78 2.78
C THR A 525 -92.15 -23.90 2.36
N ASP A 526 -92.65 -25.11 2.22
CA ASP A 526 -94.06 -25.42 1.90
C ASP A 526 -94.97 -25.40 3.15
N GLY A 527 -94.41 -25.12 4.33
CA GLY A 527 -95.13 -25.09 5.60
C GLY A 527 -95.22 -26.46 6.30
N THR A 528 -94.73 -27.55 5.69
CA THR A 528 -94.71 -28.86 6.35
C THR A 528 -93.80 -28.85 7.57
N ARG A 529 -94.27 -29.47 8.66
CA ARG A 529 -93.54 -29.56 9.92
C ARG A 529 -93.03 -30.99 10.10
N LYS A 530 -91.75 -31.15 10.40
CA LYS A 530 -91.09 -32.42 10.68
C LYS A 530 -90.59 -32.42 12.11
N ILE A 531 -90.94 -33.46 12.89
CA ILE A 531 -90.33 -33.73 14.20
C ILE A 531 -89.52 -35.01 14.06
N LEU A 532 -88.24 -34.98 14.45
CA LEU A 532 -87.29 -36.10 14.32
C LEU A 532 -87.18 -36.64 12.88
N GLY A 533 -87.43 -35.79 11.88
CA GLY A 533 -87.45 -36.18 10.47
C GLY A 533 -88.77 -36.78 9.98
N ILE A 534 -89.78 -36.91 10.84
CA ILE A 534 -91.11 -37.44 10.52
C ILE A 534 -92.06 -36.26 10.27
N SER A 535 -92.69 -36.21 9.10
CA SER A 535 -93.71 -35.21 8.75
C SER A 535 -94.97 -35.36 9.60
N ILE A 536 -95.52 -34.25 10.08
CA ILE A 536 -96.76 -34.17 10.88
C ILE A 536 -97.86 -33.49 10.09
#